data_AF-A0AAE0NWW4-F1
#
_entry.id   AF-A0AAE0NWW4-F1
#
_cell.length_a   1.000
_cell.length_b   1.000
_cell.length_c   1.000
_cell.angle_alpha   90.00
_cell.angle_beta   90.00
_cell.angle_gamma   90.00
#
_symmetry.space_group_name_H-M   'P 1'
#
loop_
_entity.id
_entity.type
_entity.pdbx_description
1 polymer ?
#
loop_
_entity_poly.entity_id
_entity_poly.type
_entity_poly.pdbx_seq_one_letter_code
_entity_poly.pdbx_strand_id
1 'polypeptide(L)'
;MSPKFVAADVAFFKAWEFCTEEERNRLQDLNPNFQQKATGHPCIVLKTDGRYALITTVSAHGSGDYNDWCPPWKRGHPSNWKRRDRYRAFKGTERPHRGRAFLRLSKGAWPKTRGSWVNVETVLLVPVDLLVFFTNAWGFDWYSNRYIPQVDQESFRDLLQHIAEANREWSAMVRRWKELGVPAEEEQPPAPPSRPLPPTPPTTLPKQVVAPSAPSSVGKLSWAMVARG
;
A
#
# COMPACT_ATOMS: atom_id res chain seq x y z
N MET A 1 -12.35 10.50 0.09
CA MET A 1 -11.76 9.90 -1.12
C MET A 1 -11.34 8.48 -0.80
N SER A 2 -11.60 7.50 -1.67
CA SER A 2 -11.08 6.13 -1.47
C SER A 2 -9.55 6.10 -1.61
N PRO A 3 -8.83 5.32 -0.80
CA PRO A 3 -7.38 5.29 -0.85
C PRO A 3 -6.89 4.68 -2.18
N LYS A 4 -5.81 5.24 -2.75
CA LYS A 4 -5.20 4.78 -4.01
C LYS A 4 -4.73 3.33 -3.95
N PHE A 5 -4.23 2.92 -2.79
CA PHE A 5 -3.82 1.56 -2.47
C PHE A 5 -4.38 1.17 -1.10
N VAL A 6 -4.66 -0.12 -0.93
CA VAL A 6 -5.06 -0.72 0.35
C VAL A 6 -4.01 -1.72 0.82
N ALA A 7 -4.13 -2.18 2.07
CA ALA A 7 -3.27 -3.24 2.58
C ALA A 7 -3.34 -4.49 1.70
N ALA A 8 -2.21 -5.20 1.58
CA ALA A 8 -1.97 -6.34 0.69
C ALA A 8 -1.86 -6.03 -0.81
N ASP A 9 -2.10 -4.80 -1.25
CA ASP A 9 -1.83 -4.39 -2.63
C ASP A 9 -0.33 -4.49 -2.95
N VAL A 10 -0.03 -4.91 -4.17
CA VAL A 10 1.30 -4.81 -4.77
C VAL A 10 1.35 -3.54 -5.63
N ALA A 11 2.15 -2.58 -5.18
CA ALA A 11 2.46 -1.37 -5.93
C ALA A 11 3.88 -1.45 -6.51
N PHE A 12 4.25 -0.48 -7.34
CA PHE A 12 5.64 -0.25 -7.71
C PHE A 12 6.14 1.00 -7.01
N PHE A 13 7.28 0.92 -6.34
CA PHE A 13 7.90 2.06 -5.69
C PHE A 13 8.70 2.84 -6.72
N LYS A 14 8.31 4.11 -6.96
CA LYS A 14 8.94 5.01 -7.94
C LYS A 14 10.46 4.96 -7.83
N ALA A 15 11.15 4.78 -8.95
CA ALA A 15 12.60 4.66 -8.97
C ALA A 15 13.27 6.01 -8.65
N TRP A 16 14.40 5.96 -7.94
CA TRP A 16 15.09 7.13 -7.40
C TRP A 16 15.43 8.19 -8.46
N GLU A 17 15.84 7.74 -9.64
CA GLU A 17 16.17 8.57 -10.80
C GLU A 17 14.98 9.39 -11.31
N PHE A 18 13.75 8.94 -11.06
CA PHE A 18 12.53 9.67 -11.42
C PHE A 18 11.97 10.52 -10.28
N CYS A 19 12.55 10.46 -9.08
CA CYS A 19 12.15 11.29 -7.96
C CYS A 19 12.70 12.72 -8.08
N THR A 20 11.89 13.73 -7.76
CA THR A 20 12.36 15.10 -7.55
C THR A 20 13.23 15.18 -6.30
N GLU A 21 13.99 16.27 -6.15
CA GLU A 21 14.79 16.50 -4.94
C GLU A 21 13.92 16.56 -3.68
N GLU A 22 12.77 17.23 -3.75
CA GLU A 22 11.81 17.31 -2.63
C GLU A 22 11.24 15.94 -2.26
N GLU A 23 10.94 15.09 -3.23
CA GLU A 23 10.50 13.70 -3.00
C GLU A 23 11.60 12.88 -2.31
N ARG A 24 12.85 13.06 -2.73
CA ARG A 24 14.02 12.37 -2.14
C ARG A 24 14.26 12.81 -0.70
N ASN A 25 14.19 14.11 -0.42
CA ASN A 25 14.36 14.66 0.92
C ASN A 25 13.26 14.14 1.86
N ARG A 26 11.99 14.17 1.41
CA ARG A 26 10.86 13.58 2.16
C ARG A 26 11.09 12.10 2.49
N LEU A 27 11.61 11.30 1.54
CA LEU A 27 11.91 9.88 1.79
C LEU A 27 13.02 9.68 2.82
N GLN A 28 14.09 10.48 2.76
CA GLN A 28 15.20 10.43 3.70
C GLN A 28 14.78 10.86 5.11
N ASP A 29 13.97 11.91 5.23
CA ASP A 29 13.43 12.37 6.51
C ASP A 29 12.56 11.30 7.17
N LEU A 30 11.74 10.60 6.38
CA LEU A 30 10.91 9.49 6.85
C LEU A 30 11.73 8.24 7.20
N ASN A 31 12.89 8.06 6.57
CA ASN A 31 13.73 6.86 6.72
C ASN A 31 15.22 7.28 6.81
N PRO A 32 15.74 7.64 8.00
CA PRO A 32 17.10 8.19 8.14
C PRO A 32 18.24 7.32 7.58
N ASN A 33 18.02 6.01 7.47
CA ASN A 33 18.98 5.05 6.89
C ASN A 33 18.58 4.58 5.48
N PHE A 34 17.81 5.39 4.74
CA PHE A 34 17.29 5.04 3.44
C PHE A 34 18.41 4.68 2.45
N GLN A 35 18.27 3.51 1.84
CA GLN A 35 19.15 3.07 0.76
C GLN A 35 18.46 3.37 -0.57
N GLN A 36 19.07 4.19 -1.43
CA GLN A 36 18.49 4.57 -2.75
C GLN A 36 18.08 3.34 -3.58
N LYS A 37 18.85 2.25 -3.48
CA LYS A 37 18.59 0.95 -4.12
C LYS A 37 17.32 0.24 -3.65
N ALA A 38 16.60 0.77 -2.66
CA ALA A 38 15.30 0.25 -2.26
C ALA A 38 14.15 0.74 -3.16
N THR A 39 14.37 1.79 -3.95
CA THR A 39 13.43 2.28 -4.98
C THR A 39 13.45 1.42 -6.24
N GLY A 40 12.48 1.64 -7.15
CA GLY A 40 12.48 0.97 -8.45
C GLY A 40 12.12 -0.51 -8.36
N HIS A 41 11.37 -0.87 -7.31
CA HIS A 41 11.01 -2.25 -7.01
C HIS A 41 9.51 -2.39 -6.79
N PRO A 42 8.92 -3.55 -7.15
CA PRO A 42 7.62 -3.92 -6.63
C PRO A 42 7.63 -3.90 -5.10
N CYS A 43 6.52 -3.54 -4.48
CA CYS A 43 6.39 -3.51 -3.02
C CYS A 43 5.00 -3.92 -2.59
N ILE A 44 4.89 -4.53 -1.40
CA ILE A 44 3.62 -4.90 -0.78
C ILE A 44 3.26 -3.80 0.21
N VAL A 45 2.05 -3.27 0.11
CA VAL A 45 1.48 -2.30 1.06
C VAL A 45 1.07 -3.04 2.33
N LEU A 46 1.74 -2.73 3.44
CA LEU A 46 1.50 -3.35 4.76
C LEU A 46 0.42 -2.61 5.53
N LYS A 47 0.48 -1.28 5.51
CA LYS A 47 -0.48 -0.34 6.12
C LYS A 47 -0.52 0.93 5.29
N THR A 48 -1.65 1.63 5.28
CA THR A 48 -1.82 2.90 4.57
C THR A 48 -2.98 3.67 5.16
N ASP A 49 -2.84 5.00 5.23
CA ASP A 49 -3.91 5.95 5.58
C ASP A 49 -4.38 6.77 4.34
N GLY A 50 -3.82 6.47 3.17
CA GLY A 50 -4.05 7.20 1.92
C GLY A 50 -3.03 8.30 1.62
N ARG A 51 -2.32 8.83 2.63
CA ARG A 51 -1.24 9.82 2.49
C ARG A 51 0.14 9.15 2.64
N TYR A 52 0.30 8.30 3.64
CA TYR A 52 1.49 7.52 3.90
C TYR A 52 1.19 6.03 3.94
N ALA A 53 2.19 5.23 3.59
CA ALA A 53 2.12 3.79 3.63
C ALA A 53 3.39 3.20 4.25
N LEU A 54 3.21 2.12 5.03
CA LEU A 54 4.28 1.19 5.34
C LEU A 54 4.32 0.14 4.24
N ILE A 55 5.50 -0.04 3.64
CA ILE A 55 5.71 -1.00 2.54
C ILE A 55 6.88 -1.94 2.87
N THR A 56 6.90 -3.10 2.23
CA THR A 56 8.11 -3.92 2.10
C THR A 56 8.39 -4.19 0.64
N THR A 57 9.65 -4.14 0.23
CA THR A 57 10.04 -4.31 -1.17
C THR A 57 10.15 -5.79 -1.54
N VAL A 58 9.80 -6.10 -2.78
CA VAL A 58 10.07 -7.39 -3.41
C VAL A 58 11.24 -7.21 -4.35
N SER A 59 12.34 -7.91 -4.10
CA SER A 59 13.56 -7.78 -4.87
C SER A 59 14.02 -9.12 -5.41
N ALA A 60 14.67 -9.06 -6.58
CA ALA A 60 15.43 -10.18 -7.10
C ALA A 60 16.80 -10.31 -6.45
N HIS A 61 17.28 -9.32 -5.69
CA HIS A 61 18.61 -9.36 -5.07
C HIS A 61 19.73 -9.69 -6.06
N GLY A 62 19.62 -9.26 -7.32
CA GLY A 62 20.54 -9.59 -8.42
C GLY A 62 20.42 -11.01 -8.96
N SER A 63 19.38 -11.75 -8.60
CA SER A 63 19.10 -13.08 -9.13
C SER A 63 18.56 -13.01 -10.56
N GLY A 64 18.97 -13.95 -11.40
CA GLY A 64 18.57 -14.04 -12.80
C GLY A 64 19.01 -15.35 -13.45
N ASP A 65 18.63 -15.54 -14.70
CA ASP A 65 19.04 -16.66 -15.55
C ASP A 65 20.57 -16.88 -15.56
N TYR A 66 21.34 -15.81 -15.66
CA TYR A 66 22.82 -15.82 -15.67
C TYR A 66 23.46 -16.37 -14.39
N ASN A 67 22.70 -16.57 -13.31
CA ASN A 67 23.19 -17.19 -12.06
C ASN A 67 22.24 -18.26 -11.52
N ASP A 68 21.46 -18.90 -12.41
CA ASP A 68 20.44 -19.90 -12.08
C ASP A 68 19.51 -19.47 -10.93
N TRP A 69 19.09 -18.21 -10.98
CA TRP A 69 18.16 -17.64 -10.02
C TRP A 69 18.65 -17.79 -8.56
N CYS A 70 19.95 -17.60 -8.34
CA CYS A 70 20.58 -17.77 -7.04
C CYS A 70 19.95 -16.87 -5.96
N PRO A 71 19.48 -17.43 -4.83
CA PRO A 71 18.84 -16.69 -3.75
C PRO A 71 19.84 -15.87 -2.93
N PRO A 72 19.37 -14.83 -2.22
CA PRO A 72 20.24 -13.91 -1.49
C PRO A 72 21.14 -14.60 -0.45
N TRP A 73 20.67 -15.63 0.24
CA TRP A 73 21.45 -16.35 1.27
C TRP A 73 22.53 -17.29 0.73
N LYS A 74 22.53 -17.60 -0.57
CA LYS A 74 23.60 -18.38 -1.22
C LYS A 74 24.69 -17.49 -1.84
N ARG A 75 24.46 -16.18 -1.91
CA ARG A 75 25.39 -15.21 -2.51
C ARG A 75 26.50 -14.85 -1.53
N GLY A 76 27.52 -15.69 -1.41
CA GLY A 76 28.92 -15.47 -0.94
C GLY A 76 29.21 -14.70 0.35
N HIS A 77 28.32 -13.85 0.83
CA HIS A 77 28.48 -12.98 1.97
C HIS A 77 27.90 -13.65 3.22
N PRO A 78 28.71 -13.92 4.27
CA PRO A 78 28.28 -14.68 5.44
C PRO A 78 27.05 -14.12 6.16
N SER A 79 26.83 -12.80 6.12
CA SER A 79 25.65 -12.19 6.74
C SER A 79 24.33 -12.58 6.07
N ASN A 80 24.34 -12.87 4.76
CA ASN A 80 23.12 -13.26 4.03
C ASN A 80 22.67 -14.65 4.43
N TRP A 81 23.61 -15.56 4.66
CA TRP A 81 23.31 -16.90 5.18
C TRP A 81 22.68 -16.83 6.58
N LYS A 82 23.26 -16.05 7.49
CA LYS A 82 22.72 -15.85 8.85
C LYS A 82 21.33 -15.23 8.87
N ARG A 83 20.96 -14.48 7.82
CA ARG A 83 19.66 -13.83 7.66
C ARG A 83 18.73 -14.60 6.71
N ARG A 84 19.04 -15.85 6.36
CA ARG A 84 18.23 -16.67 5.46
C ARG A 84 16.75 -16.69 5.89
N ASP A 85 16.50 -16.91 7.17
CA ASP A 85 15.14 -17.04 7.70
C ASP A 85 14.41 -15.69 7.78
N ARG A 86 15.04 -14.57 7.40
CA ARG A 86 14.42 -13.24 7.24
C ARG A 86 13.81 -13.03 5.87
N TYR A 87 13.92 -13.99 4.96
CA TYR A 87 13.34 -13.88 3.64
C TYR A 87 12.00 -14.61 3.55
N ARG A 88 11.11 -14.06 2.72
CA ARG A 88 9.88 -14.70 2.24
C ARG A 88 9.95 -14.79 0.73
N ALA A 89 9.36 -15.83 0.16
CA ALA A 89 9.43 -16.10 -1.27
C ALA A 89 8.01 -16.26 -1.84
N PHE A 90 7.81 -15.78 -3.06
CA PHE A 90 6.63 -16.11 -3.84
C PHE A 90 6.70 -17.53 -4.40
N LYS A 91 5.55 -18.13 -4.73
CA LYS A 91 5.50 -19.46 -5.37
C LYS A 91 6.34 -19.46 -6.66
N GLY A 92 7.20 -20.48 -6.81
CA GLY A 92 8.13 -20.63 -7.94
C GLY A 92 9.55 -20.11 -7.66
N THR A 93 9.74 -19.34 -6.60
CA THR A 93 11.06 -18.89 -6.14
C THR A 93 11.64 -19.87 -5.12
N GLU A 94 12.97 -19.98 -5.02
CA GLU A 94 13.59 -20.82 -3.97
C GLU A 94 13.21 -20.31 -2.57
N ARG A 95 12.78 -21.22 -1.69
CA ARG A 95 12.44 -20.88 -0.30
C ARG A 95 13.67 -20.89 0.60
N PRO A 96 13.76 -19.94 1.55
CA PRO A 96 14.82 -19.97 2.55
C PRO A 96 14.69 -21.15 3.50
N HIS A 97 13.46 -21.53 3.86
CA HIS A 97 13.16 -22.67 4.72
C HIS A 97 11.72 -23.17 4.50
N ARG A 98 11.41 -24.36 5.04
CA ARG A 98 10.08 -24.99 4.96
C ARG A 98 9.08 -24.49 6.01
N GLY A 99 9.53 -23.72 7.00
CA GLY A 99 8.73 -23.32 8.18
C GLY A 99 7.63 -22.28 7.90
N ARG A 100 7.71 -21.51 6.82
CA ARG A 100 6.65 -20.55 6.42
C ARG A 100 6.25 -20.75 4.97
N ALA A 101 4.95 -20.75 4.69
CA ALA A 101 4.43 -20.97 3.34
C ALA A 101 4.88 -19.87 2.36
N PHE A 102 4.84 -20.22 1.07
CA PHE A 102 5.02 -19.26 -0.02
C PHE A 102 4.00 -18.13 0.08
N LEU A 103 4.43 -16.92 -0.28
CA LEU A 103 3.50 -15.83 -0.56
C LEU A 103 2.73 -16.17 -1.84
N ARG A 104 1.40 -16.02 -1.80
CA ARG A 104 0.54 -16.19 -2.98
C ARG A 104 -0.25 -14.92 -3.20
N LEU A 105 -0.73 -14.77 -4.44
CA LEU A 105 -1.61 -13.70 -4.83
C LEU A 105 -3.05 -14.22 -4.86
N SER A 106 -3.99 -13.46 -4.33
CA SER A 106 -5.43 -13.69 -4.51
C SER A 106 -5.95 -13.07 -5.80
N LYS A 107 -5.24 -12.07 -6.34
CA LYS A 107 -5.60 -11.32 -7.54
C LYS A 107 -4.35 -10.94 -8.33
N GLY A 108 -4.45 -11.01 -9.66
CA GLY A 108 -3.34 -10.71 -10.57
C GLY A 108 -2.31 -11.83 -10.63
N ALA A 109 -1.31 -11.65 -11.49
CA ALA A 109 -0.19 -12.57 -11.66
C ALA A 109 1.11 -11.90 -11.25
N TRP A 110 2.01 -12.66 -10.62
CA TRP A 110 3.34 -12.16 -10.31
C TRP A 110 4.23 -12.24 -11.56
N PRO A 111 4.85 -11.13 -12.00
CA PRO A 111 5.57 -11.06 -13.27
C PRO A 111 6.84 -11.92 -13.31
N LYS A 112 7.49 -12.12 -12.16
CA LYS A 112 8.75 -12.83 -12.01
C LYS A 112 8.57 -14.04 -11.11
N THR A 113 8.05 -15.11 -11.68
CA THR A 113 7.74 -16.36 -10.96
C THR A 113 8.96 -16.97 -10.26
N ARG A 114 10.16 -16.67 -10.74
CA ARG A 114 11.44 -17.02 -10.10
C ARG A 114 12.16 -15.77 -9.60
N GLY A 115 12.95 -15.98 -8.56
CA GLY A 115 13.85 -14.97 -8.00
C GLY A 115 13.16 -13.74 -7.43
N SER A 116 12.07 -13.90 -6.68
CA SER A 116 11.37 -12.79 -6.01
C SER A 116 11.27 -13.03 -4.51
N TRP A 117 12.03 -12.25 -3.73
CA TRP A 117 12.04 -12.35 -2.27
C TRP A 117 11.65 -11.05 -1.60
N VAL A 118 11.07 -11.19 -0.42
CA VAL A 118 10.78 -10.10 0.52
C VAL A 118 11.68 -10.29 1.73
N ASN A 119 12.47 -9.27 2.08
CA ASN A 119 13.18 -9.26 3.36
C ASN A 119 12.27 -8.63 4.41
N VAL A 120 11.86 -9.41 5.42
CA VAL A 120 10.90 -8.93 6.44
C VAL A 120 11.49 -7.86 7.36
N GLU A 121 12.81 -7.69 7.37
CA GLU A 121 13.49 -6.61 8.09
C GLU A 121 13.53 -5.31 7.27
N THR A 122 13.21 -5.36 5.97
CA THR A 122 13.16 -4.18 5.09
C THR A 122 11.73 -3.68 4.99
N VAL A 123 11.39 -2.76 5.90
CA VAL A 123 10.13 -2.01 5.88
C VAL A 123 10.45 -0.52 5.74
N LEU A 124 9.68 0.18 4.93
CA LEU A 124 9.85 1.60 4.65
C LEU A 124 8.54 2.34 4.89
N LEU A 125 8.64 3.55 5.42
CA LEU A 125 7.54 4.50 5.50
C LEU A 125 7.63 5.46 4.32
N VAL A 126 6.64 5.43 3.44
CA VAL A 126 6.68 6.19 2.18
C VAL A 126 5.40 7.01 1.97
N PRO A 127 5.50 8.18 1.33
CA PRO A 127 4.35 8.87 0.76
C PRO A 127 3.65 8.02 -0.32
N VAL A 128 2.31 8.03 -0.34
CA VAL A 128 1.49 7.23 -1.29
C VAL A 128 1.58 7.74 -2.73
N ASP A 129 1.92 9.02 -2.94
CA ASP A 129 2.20 9.61 -4.26
C ASP A 129 3.41 8.96 -4.95
N LEU A 130 4.39 8.46 -4.17
CA LEU A 130 5.55 7.71 -4.67
C LEU A 130 5.27 6.24 -4.99
N LEU A 131 4.05 5.76 -4.72
CA LEU A 131 3.59 4.45 -5.15
C LEU A 131 2.87 4.58 -6.48
N VAL A 132 3.30 3.84 -7.50
CA VAL A 132 2.67 3.79 -8.81
C VAL A 132 2.02 2.43 -9.05
N PHE A 133 1.01 2.40 -9.92
CA PHE A 133 0.37 1.15 -10.28
C PHE A 133 1.39 0.20 -10.88
N PHE A 134 1.35 -1.05 -10.42
CA PHE A 134 2.16 -2.09 -10.98
C PHE A 134 1.72 -2.35 -12.43
N THR A 135 2.43 -1.75 -13.38
CA THR A 135 2.15 -1.83 -14.83
C THR A 135 3.38 -2.44 -15.48
N ASN A 136 3.20 -3.60 -16.12
CA ASN A 136 4.20 -4.43 -16.82
C ASN A 136 4.98 -5.46 -16.00
N ALA A 137 4.59 -6.72 -16.18
CA ALA A 137 5.55 -7.74 -16.59
C ALA A 137 5.92 -7.44 -18.05
N TRP A 138 7.18 -7.58 -18.43
CA TRP A 138 7.59 -7.44 -19.83
C TRP A 138 6.80 -8.41 -20.72
N GLY A 139 6.02 -7.90 -21.68
CA GLY A 139 5.72 -8.61 -22.93
C GLY A 139 4.52 -9.55 -23.01
N PHE A 140 3.58 -9.61 -22.06
CA PHE A 140 2.30 -10.30 -22.30
C PHE A 140 1.11 -9.47 -21.79
N ASP A 141 0.34 -9.02 -22.77
CA ASP A 141 -0.95 -8.32 -22.70
C ASP A 141 -0.95 -6.83 -22.34
N TRP A 142 -0.97 -6.03 -23.40
CA TRP A 142 -1.11 -4.58 -23.45
C TRP A 142 -2.58 -4.14 -23.46
N TYR A 143 -3.53 -5.09 -23.44
CA TYR A 143 -4.94 -4.82 -23.29
C TYR A 143 -5.47 -5.26 -21.93
N SER A 144 -6.13 -4.32 -21.26
CA SER A 144 -7.34 -4.60 -20.48
C SER A 144 -7.20 -5.45 -19.21
N ASN A 145 -6.44 -4.98 -18.23
CA ASN A 145 -7.05 -4.48 -16.98
C ASN A 145 -6.00 -3.99 -15.98
N ARG A 146 -6.28 -2.82 -15.41
CA ARG A 146 -5.52 -2.18 -14.32
C ARG A 146 -5.72 -2.93 -13.00
N TYR A 147 -5.38 -4.22 -12.96
CA TYR A 147 -5.49 -4.98 -11.73
C TYR A 147 -4.23 -4.78 -10.89
N ILE A 148 -4.41 -4.15 -9.73
CA ILE A 148 -3.41 -4.15 -8.67
C ILE A 148 -3.31 -5.59 -8.17
N PRO A 149 -2.16 -6.27 -8.31
CA PRO A 149 -2.00 -7.60 -7.73
C PRO A 149 -2.18 -7.51 -6.22
N GLN A 150 -2.79 -8.52 -5.61
CA GLN A 150 -3.03 -8.54 -4.16
C GLN A 150 -2.49 -9.82 -3.57
N VAL A 151 -1.73 -9.69 -2.49
CA VAL A 151 -1.29 -10.83 -1.68
C VAL A 151 -2.52 -11.43 -1.00
N ASP A 152 -2.65 -12.75 -1.01
CA ASP A 152 -3.79 -13.40 -0.36
C ASP A 152 -3.78 -13.16 1.16
N GLN A 153 -4.96 -13.11 1.76
CA GLN A 153 -5.12 -12.67 3.15
C GLN A 153 -4.38 -13.56 4.17
N GLU A 154 -4.22 -14.85 3.89
CA GLU A 154 -3.47 -15.77 4.75
C GLU A 154 -1.96 -15.49 4.64
N SER A 155 -1.43 -15.41 3.41
CA SER A 155 -0.03 -15.03 3.15
C SER A 155 0.30 -13.67 3.75
N PHE A 156 -0.61 -12.69 3.62
CA PHE A 156 -0.41 -11.34 4.09
C PHE A 156 -0.38 -11.26 5.62
N ARG A 157 -1.30 -11.95 6.30
CA ARG A 157 -1.31 -12.02 7.77
C ARG A 157 -0.03 -12.68 8.30
N ASP A 158 0.37 -13.79 7.68
CA ASP A 158 1.59 -14.49 8.06
C ASP A 158 2.86 -13.67 7.76
N LEU A 159 2.85 -12.85 6.70
CA LEU A 159 3.91 -11.89 6.40
C LEU A 159 4.00 -10.80 7.48
N LEU A 160 2.87 -10.18 7.85
CA LEU A 160 2.82 -9.17 8.91
C LEU A 160 3.31 -9.73 10.26
N GLN A 161 2.89 -10.94 10.60
CA GLN A 161 3.34 -11.63 11.81
C GLN A 161 4.86 -11.84 11.77
N HIS A 162 5.40 -12.30 10.64
CA HIS A 162 6.85 -12.50 10.52
C HIS A 162 7.63 -11.19 10.60
N ILE A 163 7.12 -10.10 10.01
CA ILE A 163 7.72 -8.76 10.13
C ILE A 163 7.72 -8.32 11.60
N ALA A 164 6.61 -8.49 12.31
CA ALA A 164 6.52 -8.09 13.71
C ALA A 164 7.49 -8.88 14.63
N GLU A 165 7.75 -10.15 14.32
CA GLU A 165 8.71 -10.98 15.06
C GLU A 165 10.17 -10.65 14.74
N ALA A 166 10.47 -10.31 13.48
CA ALA A 166 11.84 -10.19 12.98
C ALA A 166 12.37 -8.75 12.96
N ASN A 167 11.50 -7.76 12.74
CA ASN A 167 11.88 -6.38 12.56
C ASN A 167 11.73 -5.60 13.87
N ARG A 168 12.88 -5.29 14.50
CA ARG A 168 12.95 -4.57 15.78
C ARG A 168 12.32 -3.18 15.74
N GLU A 169 12.30 -2.54 14.57
CA GLU A 169 11.77 -1.19 14.39
C GLU A 169 10.26 -1.20 14.08
N TRP A 170 9.63 -2.36 13.90
CA TRP A 170 8.25 -2.47 13.44
C TRP A 170 7.27 -1.63 14.27
N SER A 171 7.32 -1.78 15.60
CA SER A 171 6.43 -1.04 16.51
C SER A 171 6.64 0.48 16.41
N ALA A 172 7.89 0.94 16.30
CA ALA A 172 8.23 2.35 16.15
C ALA A 172 7.73 2.91 14.80
N MET A 173 7.91 2.16 13.72
CA MET A 173 7.40 2.53 12.39
C MET A 173 5.88 2.60 12.34
N VAL A 174 5.17 1.65 12.98
CA VAL A 174 3.70 1.67 13.08
C VAL A 174 3.23 2.89 13.88
N ARG A 175 3.92 3.23 14.98
CA ARG A 175 3.61 4.43 15.76
C ARG A 175 3.81 5.71 14.93
N ARG A 176 4.96 5.85 14.28
CA ARG A 176 5.28 6.99 13.42
C ARG A 176 4.29 7.14 12.26
N TRP A 177 3.92 6.03 11.61
CA TRP A 177 2.90 6.04 10.56
C TRP A 177 1.56 6.58 11.08
N LYS A 178 1.10 6.13 12.26
CA LYS A 178 -0.12 6.64 12.88
C LYS A 178 -0.03 8.14 13.19
N GLU A 179 1.08 8.60 13.77
CA GLU A 179 1.30 10.01 14.11
C GLU A 179 1.25 10.92 12.89
N LEU A 180 1.74 10.47 11.74
CA LEU A 180 1.67 11.23 10.48
C LEU A 180 0.30 11.18 9.79
N GLY A 181 -0.48 10.13 10.04
CA GLY A 181 -1.80 9.90 9.46
C GLY A 181 -2.95 10.60 10.18
N VAL A 182 -2.73 11.05 11.43
CA VAL A 182 -3.67 11.95 12.12
C VAL A 182 -3.55 13.32 11.46
N PRO A 183 -4.61 13.86 10.83
CA PRO A 183 -4.60 15.25 10.43
C PRO A 183 -4.29 16.05 11.69
N ALA A 184 -3.28 16.94 11.64
CA ALA A 184 -3.21 17.99 12.63
C ALA A 184 -4.61 18.62 12.65
N GLU A 185 -5.34 18.46 13.75
CA GLU A 185 -6.59 19.21 13.93
C GLU A 185 -6.21 20.65 13.62
N GLU A 186 -6.84 21.17 12.57
CA GLU A 186 -6.81 22.57 12.22
C GLU A 186 -7.19 23.27 13.53
N GLU A 187 -6.21 23.87 14.22
CA GLU A 187 -6.44 24.66 15.42
C GLU A 187 -7.49 25.70 15.01
N GLN A 188 -8.75 25.40 15.31
CA GLN A 188 -9.82 26.35 15.14
C GLN A 188 -9.40 27.55 15.99
N PRO A 189 -9.22 28.75 15.39
CA PRO A 189 -8.98 29.93 16.19
C PRO A 189 -10.12 30.04 17.21
N PRO A 190 -9.82 30.38 18.48
CA PRO A 190 -10.82 30.39 19.53
C PRO A 190 -12.02 31.22 19.08
N ALA A 191 -13.20 30.59 19.08
CA ALA A 191 -14.43 31.25 18.71
C ALA A 191 -14.57 32.56 19.52
N PRO A 192 -14.88 33.70 18.87
CA PRO A 192 -15.08 34.95 19.59
C PRO A 192 -16.19 34.77 20.64
N PRO A 193 -16.08 35.42 21.81
CA PRO A 193 -17.02 35.23 22.91
C PRO A 193 -18.45 35.56 22.45
N SER A 194 -19.35 34.60 22.63
CA SER A 194 -20.77 34.74 22.34
C SER A 194 -21.35 35.91 23.14
N ARG A 195 -21.82 36.95 22.45
CA ARG A 195 -22.67 37.98 23.08
C ARG A 195 -23.96 37.34 23.58
N PRO A 196 -24.48 37.71 24.77
CA PRO A 196 -25.79 37.28 25.22
C PRO A 196 -26.86 37.81 24.25
N LEU A 197 -27.70 36.92 23.73
CA LEU A 197 -28.90 37.30 22.99
C LEU A 197 -29.95 37.90 23.96
N PRO A 198 -30.66 38.97 23.58
CA PRO A 198 -31.79 39.47 24.36
C PRO A 198 -32.97 38.48 24.30
N PRO A 199 -33.84 38.46 25.33
CA PRO A 199 -34.96 37.54 25.40
C PRO A 199 -36.00 37.86 24.32
N THR A 200 -36.39 36.83 23.57
CA THR A 200 -37.49 36.89 22.59
C THR A 200 -38.82 36.60 23.32
N PRO A 201 -39.88 37.40 23.11
CA PRO A 201 -41.22 37.11 23.63
C PRO A 201 -41.90 35.97 22.85
N PRO A 202 -42.86 35.26 23.47
CA PRO A 202 -43.52 34.12 22.84
C PRO A 202 -44.60 34.61 21.87
N THR A 203 -44.59 34.12 20.64
CA THR A 203 -45.72 34.31 19.72
C THR A 203 -45.95 33.04 18.91
N THR A 204 -46.92 32.28 19.40
CA THR A 204 -48.11 31.81 18.66
C THR A 204 -47.88 31.04 17.36
N LEU A 205 -48.07 29.72 17.45
CA LEU A 205 -48.42 28.82 16.34
C LEU A 205 -49.62 29.36 15.54
N PRO A 206 -49.60 29.19 14.21
CA PRO A 206 -50.71 28.42 13.65
C PRO A 206 -50.33 27.48 12.48
N LYS A 207 -50.98 26.30 12.56
CA LYS A 207 -51.60 25.52 11.47
C LYS A 207 -50.78 25.22 10.21
N GLN A 208 -50.30 23.98 10.15
CA GLN A 208 -49.95 23.29 8.91
C GLN A 208 -51.19 23.12 8.01
N VAL A 209 -51.07 23.53 6.75
CA VAL A 209 -51.93 23.16 5.64
C VAL A 209 -51.17 22.18 4.76
N VAL A 210 -51.90 21.17 4.28
CA VAL A 210 -51.47 19.96 3.59
C VAL A 210 -51.19 20.18 2.10
N ALA A 211 -50.23 19.39 1.56
CA ALA A 211 -50.20 18.71 0.24
C ALA A 211 -48.90 18.96 -0.57
N PRO A 212 -48.55 18.11 -1.56
CA PRO A 212 -48.46 16.66 -1.53
C PRO A 212 -47.06 16.14 -1.97
N SER A 213 -46.90 14.84 -1.81
CA SER A 213 -45.74 13.99 -2.10
C SER A 213 -45.26 14.04 -3.56
N ALA A 214 -43.93 14.10 -3.75
CA ALA A 214 -43.28 13.64 -4.98
C ALA A 214 -42.74 12.21 -4.76
N PRO A 215 -42.99 11.27 -5.69
CA PRO A 215 -42.48 9.91 -5.58
C PRO A 215 -41.01 9.82 -5.99
N SER A 216 -40.26 9.11 -5.17
CA SER A 216 -39.06 8.39 -5.57
C SER A 216 -39.44 7.27 -6.54
N SER A 217 -38.74 7.18 -7.67
CA SER A 217 -38.65 5.91 -8.39
C SER A 217 -37.28 5.73 -9.02
N VAL A 218 -36.78 4.54 -8.76
CA VAL A 218 -35.63 3.86 -9.34
C VAL A 218 -36.02 3.38 -10.75
N GLY A 219 -35.10 3.44 -11.72
CA GLY A 219 -35.31 2.73 -12.97
C GLY A 219 -34.19 2.86 -14.00
N LYS A 220 -33.19 1.98 -13.88
CA LYS A 220 -32.48 1.24 -14.94
C LYS A 220 -32.74 1.67 -16.40
N LEU A 221 -31.65 1.90 -17.14
CA LEU A 221 -31.53 1.53 -18.56
C LEU A 221 -30.13 0.98 -18.83
N SER A 222 -30.09 -0.31 -19.17
CA SER A 222 -28.93 -1.07 -19.63
C SER A 222 -28.79 -0.93 -21.15
N TRP A 223 -27.57 -0.67 -21.64
CA TRP A 223 -27.22 -0.74 -23.07
C TRP A 223 -26.80 -2.16 -23.48
N ALA A 224 -27.68 -3.13 -23.27
CA ALA A 224 -27.74 -4.27 -24.17
C ALA A 224 -28.26 -3.77 -25.53
N MET A 225 -27.37 -3.16 -26.31
CA MET A 225 -27.50 -2.70 -27.70
C MET A 225 -26.12 -2.04 -27.98
N VAL A 226 -25.17 -2.62 -28.70
CA VAL A 226 -25.22 -2.99 -30.11
C VAL A 226 -24.17 -4.08 -30.33
N ALA A 227 -24.64 -5.30 -30.59
CA ALA A 227 -23.91 -6.26 -31.39
C ALA A 227 -24.18 -5.92 -32.86
N ARG A 228 -23.11 -5.72 -33.65
CA ARG A 228 -22.96 -5.97 -35.11
C ARG A 228 -21.84 -5.08 -35.67
N GLY A 229 -20.83 -5.72 -36.24
CA GLY A 229 -19.72 -5.08 -36.96
C GLY A 229 -18.42 -5.83 -36.70
#